data_AF-A0A068S1S6-F1
#
_entry.id   AF-A0A068S1S6-F1
#
_cell.length_a   1.000
_cell.length_b   1.000
_cell.length_c   1.000
_cell.angle_alpha   90.00
_cell.angle_beta   90.00
_cell.angle_gamma   90.00
#
_symmetry.space_group_name_H-M   'P 1'
#
loop_
_entity.id
_entity.type
_entity.pdbx_description
1 polymer ?
#
loop_
_entity_poly.entity_id
_entity_poly.type
_entity_poly.pdbx_seq_one_letter_code
_entity_poly.pdbx_strand_id
1 'polypeptide(L)'
;MLLQRNVFLRTGRLFSTTACRLNTSKPSSTQPYLHFHPLPKDATRPFAVSFLSSQDLPSNSTITDYSNLIIGWSPETIDMKTFVENPGYINFMTNVLKHNIHKVNDSTLKSLAEWQKEGWLHIADERNPPPWGRIPYPEDIIGTVLVNNGVIQPETYQEMPTHRLVTSNGIFQLSEPLRQCIIDASKKLVKQ
;
A
#
# COMPACT_ATOMS: atom_id res chain seq x y z
N MET A 1 78.67 -28.56 -7.54
CA MET A 1 78.35 -27.31 -8.27
C MET A 1 76.86 -27.36 -8.56
N LEU A 2 76.10 -26.42 -7.98
CA LEU A 2 74.65 -26.49 -7.76
C LEU A 2 73.80 -26.38 -9.03
N LEU A 3 72.76 -27.20 -9.11
CA LEU A 3 71.61 -27.06 -10.00
C LEU A 3 70.47 -26.38 -9.22
N GLN A 4 70.02 -25.19 -9.62
CA GLN A 4 68.73 -24.65 -9.21
C GLN A 4 68.00 -24.08 -10.44
N ARG A 5 66.89 -24.73 -10.79
CA ARG A 5 65.90 -24.27 -11.76
C ARG A 5 64.93 -23.33 -11.03
N ASN A 6 64.89 -22.07 -11.45
CA ASN A 6 63.87 -21.11 -11.02
C ASN A 6 62.51 -21.45 -11.65
N VAL A 7 61.52 -21.75 -10.82
CA VAL A 7 60.12 -21.89 -11.22
C VAL A 7 59.45 -20.52 -11.08
N PHE A 8 59.07 -19.93 -12.21
CA PHE A 8 58.38 -18.65 -12.27
C PHE A 8 56.88 -18.87 -11.98
N LEU A 9 56.43 -18.51 -10.78
CA LEU A 9 55.02 -18.55 -10.42
C LEU A 9 54.26 -17.43 -11.15
N ARG A 10 53.48 -17.79 -12.18
CA ARG A 10 52.46 -16.92 -12.79
C ARG A 10 51.31 -16.76 -11.79
N THR A 11 51.25 -15.62 -11.11
CA THR A 11 50.05 -15.18 -10.40
C THR A 11 48.99 -14.81 -11.42
N GLY A 12 48.05 -15.72 -11.65
CA GLY A 12 46.84 -15.46 -12.43
C GLY A 12 46.04 -14.36 -11.76
N ARG A 13 45.81 -13.25 -12.47
CA ARG A 13 44.88 -12.21 -12.04
C ARG A 13 43.48 -12.84 -11.98
N LEU A 14 42.94 -12.97 -10.78
CA LEU A 14 41.53 -13.31 -10.56
C LEU A 14 40.69 -12.15 -11.10
N PHE A 15 39.97 -12.39 -12.19
CA PHE A 15 38.94 -11.47 -12.66
C PHE A 15 37.79 -11.52 -11.66
N SER A 16 37.71 -10.49 -10.80
CA SER A 16 36.55 -10.26 -9.94
C SER A 16 35.39 -9.84 -10.83
N THR A 17 34.46 -10.76 -11.11
CA THR A 17 33.16 -10.43 -11.69
C THR A 17 32.36 -9.71 -10.62
N THR A 18 32.50 -8.38 -10.58
CA THR A 18 31.54 -7.56 -9.86
C THR A 18 30.20 -7.75 -10.57
N ALA A 19 29.33 -8.56 -9.96
CA ALA A 19 27.92 -8.57 -10.35
C ALA A 19 27.44 -7.12 -10.23
N CYS A 20 27.06 -6.53 -11.37
CA CYS A 20 26.41 -5.24 -11.41
C CYS A 20 25.16 -5.34 -10.54
N ARG A 21 25.23 -4.84 -9.30
CA ARG A 21 24.05 -4.50 -8.54
C ARG A 21 23.42 -3.35 -9.31
N LEU A 22 22.46 -3.69 -10.16
CA LEU A 22 21.51 -2.72 -10.68
C LEU A 22 20.93 -2.02 -9.45
N ASN A 23 21.36 -0.78 -9.23
CA ASN A 23 20.65 0.15 -8.38
C ASN A 23 19.29 0.33 -9.05
N THR A 24 18.31 -0.49 -8.66
CA THR A 24 16.92 -0.16 -8.90
C THR A 24 16.71 1.16 -8.16
N SER A 25 16.63 2.26 -8.91
CA SER A 25 16.17 3.54 -8.37
C SER A 25 14.92 3.22 -7.57
N LYS A 26 14.95 3.50 -6.26
CA LYS A 26 13.76 3.35 -5.44
C LYS A 26 12.70 4.25 -6.08
N PRO A 27 11.59 3.71 -6.59
CA PRO A 27 10.56 4.56 -7.15
C PRO A 27 10.14 5.57 -6.09
N SER A 28 10.22 6.85 -6.47
CA SER A 28 10.02 7.99 -5.59
C SER A 28 8.55 8.08 -5.22
N SER A 29 8.12 7.33 -4.20
CA SER A 29 6.83 7.62 -3.58
C SER A 29 6.93 8.96 -2.87
N THR A 30 6.08 9.91 -3.26
CA THR A 30 5.84 11.15 -2.51
C THR A 30 5.24 10.87 -1.13
N GLN A 31 4.74 9.66 -0.90
CA GLN A 31 4.09 9.25 0.35
C GLN A 31 5.01 8.39 1.23
N PRO A 32 5.23 8.78 2.50
CA PRO A 32 6.21 8.11 3.38
C PRO A 32 5.77 6.69 3.80
N TYR A 33 4.49 6.39 3.72
CA TYR A 33 3.90 5.12 4.18
C TYR A 33 3.75 4.07 3.08
N LEU A 34 4.10 4.40 1.84
CA LEU A 34 3.99 3.49 0.70
C LEU A 34 5.34 2.87 0.40
N HIS A 35 5.40 1.55 0.39
CA HIS A 35 6.62 0.79 0.17
C HIS A 35 6.53 -0.02 -1.12
N PHE A 36 7.57 0.11 -1.94
CA PHE A 36 7.75 -0.66 -3.15
C PHE A 36 8.69 -1.83 -2.89
N HIS A 37 8.23 -3.02 -3.25
CA HIS A 37 8.99 -4.26 -3.14
C HIS A 37 9.35 -4.74 -4.54
N PRO A 38 10.65 -4.93 -4.84
CA PRO A 38 11.08 -5.45 -6.13
C PRO A 38 10.70 -6.93 -6.26
N LEU A 39 10.07 -7.27 -7.38
CA LEU A 39 9.76 -8.62 -7.81
C LEU A 39 10.90 -9.19 -8.68
N PRO A 40 10.96 -10.52 -8.86
CA PRO A 40 11.92 -11.15 -9.76
C PRO A 40 11.88 -10.53 -11.17
N LYS A 41 13.05 -10.40 -11.79
CA LYS A 41 13.29 -9.59 -13.01
C LYS A 41 12.49 -10.01 -14.26
N ASP A 42 11.91 -11.21 -14.27
CA ASP A 42 11.11 -11.70 -15.39
C ASP A 42 9.66 -11.16 -15.39
N ALA A 43 9.25 -10.45 -14.34
CA ALA A 43 7.92 -9.87 -14.27
C ALA A 43 7.79 -8.62 -15.15
N THR A 44 6.71 -8.56 -15.94
CA THR A 44 6.33 -7.36 -16.73
C THR A 44 6.07 -6.11 -15.88
N ARG A 45 5.88 -6.30 -14.56
CA ARG A 45 5.71 -5.25 -13.55
C ARG A 45 6.61 -5.54 -12.36
N PRO A 46 7.84 -4.99 -12.33
CA PRO A 46 8.83 -5.31 -11.32
C PRO A 46 8.54 -4.83 -9.90
N PHE A 47 7.52 -4.01 -9.63
CA PHE A 47 7.26 -3.52 -8.27
C PHE A 47 5.88 -3.88 -7.76
N ALA A 48 5.85 -4.48 -6.56
CA ALA A 48 4.65 -4.61 -5.74
C ALA A 48 4.56 -3.42 -4.77
N VAL A 49 3.37 -2.85 -4.64
CA VAL A 49 3.09 -1.70 -3.78
C VAL A 49 2.33 -2.15 -2.55
N SER A 50 2.78 -1.77 -1.36
CA SER A 50 2.10 -2.12 -0.09
C SER A 50 2.32 -1.04 0.98
N PHE A 51 1.51 -1.06 2.04
CA PHE A 51 1.73 -0.22 3.22
C PHE A 51 2.78 -0.79 4.20
N LEU A 52 3.14 -2.06 4.06
CA LEU A 52 4.12 -2.69 4.95
C LEU A 52 5.54 -2.46 4.45
N SER A 53 6.40 -2.01 5.35
CA SER A 53 7.84 -1.96 5.11
C SER A 53 8.42 -3.37 5.15
N SER A 54 9.53 -3.60 4.42
CA SER A 54 10.25 -4.88 4.47
C SER A 54 10.77 -5.21 5.89
N GLN A 55 10.82 -4.23 6.79
CA GLN A 55 11.21 -4.41 8.20
C GLN A 55 10.10 -5.02 9.06
N ASP A 56 8.84 -4.86 8.66
CA ASP A 56 7.68 -5.39 9.40
C ASP A 56 7.38 -6.86 9.03
N LEU A 57 8.07 -7.40 8.03
CA LEU A 57 7.93 -8.79 7.58
C LEU A 57 8.90 -9.72 8.34
N PRO A 58 8.50 -10.98 8.61
CA PRO A 58 9.40 -11.97 9.19
C PRO A 58 10.51 -12.31 8.19
N SER A 59 11.72 -12.56 8.71
CA SER A 59 12.97 -12.64 7.93
C SER A 59 13.00 -13.73 6.85
N ASN A 60 12.10 -14.71 6.92
CA ASN A 60 11.98 -15.82 5.98
C ASN A 60 10.86 -15.64 4.94
N SER A 61 10.06 -14.58 5.03
CA SER A 61 8.90 -14.34 4.16
C SER A 61 9.13 -13.17 3.21
N THR A 62 8.48 -13.23 2.05
CA THR A 62 8.41 -12.11 1.11
C THR A 62 6.98 -11.60 1.05
N ILE A 63 6.79 -10.32 0.70
CA ILE A 63 5.45 -9.75 0.54
C ILE A 63 4.55 -10.54 -0.43
N THR A 64 5.15 -11.26 -1.38
CA THR A 64 4.46 -12.13 -2.34
C THR A 64 3.70 -13.27 -1.69
N ASP A 65 4.12 -13.72 -0.52
CA ASP A 65 3.45 -14.77 0.25
C ASP A 65 2.10 -14.26 0.80
N TYR A 66 2.01 -12.94 1.01
CA TYR A 66 0.83 -12.24 1.50
C TYR A 66 0.17 -11.44 0.37
N SER A 67 -0.37 -12.14 -0.62
CA SER A 67 -1.01 -11.52 -1.79
C SER A 67 -2.09 -10.50 -1.42
N ASN A 68 -2.87 -10.73 -0.36
CA ASN A 68 -3.96 -9.84 0.05
C ASN A 68 -3.49 -8.51 0.66
N LEU A 69 -2.20 -8.36 0.99
CA LEU A 69 -1.64 -7.13 1.55
C LEU A 69 -1.02 -6.22 0.47
N ILE A 70 -0.89 -6.72 -0.76
CA ILE A 70 -0.36 -5.98 -1.90
C ILE A 70 -1.48 -5.13 -2.51
N ILE A 71 -1.33 -3.81 -2.48
CA ILE A 71 -2.28 -2.85 -3.06
C ILE A 71 -2.39 -3.08 -4.58
N GLY A 72 -1.26 -3.27 -5.23
CA GLY A 72 -1.19 -3.55 -6.66
C GLY A 72 0.23 -3.58 -7.18
N TRP A 73 0.35 -3.63 -8.51
CA TRP A 73 1.61 -3.77 -9.22
C TRP A 73 1.87 -2.61 -10.18
N SER A 74 3.10 -2.13 -10.22
CA SER A 74 3.56 -1.03 -11.07
C SER A 74 4.95 -1.31 -11.66
N PRO A 75 5.26 -0.77 -12.87
CA PRO A 75 6.57 -0.94 -13.48
C PRO A 75 7.67 0.01 -12.97
N GLU A 76 7.35 1.25 -12.60
CA GLU A 76 8.32 2.21 -12.03
C GLU A 76 7.58 3.38 -11.37
N THR A 77 6.63 3.98 -12.08
CA THR A 77 5.78 5.06 -11.61
C THR A 77 4.34 4.59 -11.39
N ILE A 78 3.65 5.17 -10.40
CA ILE A 78 2.24 4.89 -10.16
C ILE A 78 1.43 5.78 -11.10
N ASP A 79 1.06 5.22 -12.26
CA ASP A 79 0.18 5.88 -13.22
C ASP A 79 -1.10 5.08 -13.41
N MET A 80 -2.22 5.77 -13.67
CA MET A 80 -3.53 5.17 -13.89
C MET A 80 -3.55 4.10 -14.99
N LYS A 81 -2.68 4.23 -16.01
CA LYS A 81 -2.64 3.31 -17.17
C LYS A 81 -1.80 2.05 -16.92
N THR A 82 -0.78 2.17 -16.09
CA THR A 82 0.24 1.11 -15.91
C THR A 82 -0.01 0.30 -14.64
N PHE A 83 -0.65 0.91 -13.65
CA PHE A 83 -1.00 0.30 -12.38
C PHE A 83 -2.09 -0.77 -12.55
N VAL A 84 -1.90 -1.92 -11.92
CA VAL A 84 -2.95 -2.93 -11.79
C VAL A 84 -3.27 -3.17 -10.34
N GLU A 85 -4.54 -2.94 -10.03
CA GLU A 85 -5.13 -3.09 -8.72
C GLU A 85 -5.28 -4.57 -8.37
N ASN A 86 -5.09 -4.88 -7.09
CA ASN A 86 -5.30 -6.23 -6.59
C ASN A 86 -6.69 -6.33 -5.92
N PRO A 87 -7.62 -7.11 -6.48
CA PRO A 87 -8.95 -7.27 -5.89
C PRO A 87 -8.91 -7.93 -4.50
N GLY A 88 -7.91 -8.79 -4.23
CA GLY A 88 -7.72 -9.41 -2.92
C GLY A 88 -7.44 -8.37 -1.82
N TYR A 89 -6.69 -7.32 -2.17
CA TYR A 89 -6.43 -6.21 -1.25
C TYR A 89 -7.65 -5.33 -1.03
N ILE A 90 -8.43 -5.05 -2.07
CA ILE A 90 -9.67 -4.27 -1.95
C ILE A 90 -10.62 -4.99 -0.97
N ASN A 91 -10.81 -6.29 -1.14
CA ASN A 91 -11.63 -7.09 -0.23
C ASN A 91 -11.10 -7.08 1.21
N PHE A 92 -9.78 -7.19 1.38
CA PHE A 92 -9.14 -7.08 2.69
C PHE A 92 -9.40 -5.71 3.34
N MET A 93 -9.18 -4.62 2.60
CA MET A 93 -9.41 -3.25 3.04
C MET A 93 -10.88 -3.03 3.42
N THR A 94 -11.82 -3.38 2.55
CA THR A 94 -13.27 -3.35 2.82
C THR A 94 -13.60 -4.07 4.12
N ASN A 95 -13.09 -5.29 4.30
CA ASN A 95 -13.36 -6.08 5.49
C ASN A 95 -12.80 -5.43 6.75
N VAL A 96 -11.58 -4.90 6.71
CA VAL A 96 -10.98 -4.19 7.85
C VAL A 96 -11.79 -2.95 8.19
N LEU A 97 -12.17 -2.14 7.20
CA LEU A 97 -12.96 -0.93 7.41
C LEU A 97 -14.33 -1.27 7.99
N LYS A 98 -15.04 -2.25 7.43
CA LYS A 98 -16.36 -2.68 7.92
C LYS A 98 -16.39 -2.95 9.43
N HIS A 99 -15.40 -3.68 9.94
CA HIS A 99 -15.35 -4.08 11.35
C HIS A 99 -14.76 -3.01 12.28
N ASN A 100 -14.00 -2.04 11.77
CA ASN A 100 -13.26 -1.10 12.61
C ASN A 100 -13.73 0.35 12.49
N ILE A 101 -14.50 0.73 11.46
CA ILE A 101 -14.85 2.13 11.18
C ILE A 101 -15.49 2.85 12.37
N HIS A 102 -16.34 2.17 13.13
CA HIS A 102 -17.00 2.72 14.32
C HIS A 102 -16.07 2.88 15.53
N LYS A 103 -14.92 2.20 15.55
CA LYS A 103 -13.93 2.25 16.64
C LYS A 103 -12.85 3.30 16.39
N VAL A 104 -12.62 3.65 15.12
CA VAL A 104 -11.54 4.57 14.72
C VAL A 104 -11.85 5.98 15.22
N ASN A 105 -10.88 6.60 15.89
CA ASN A 105 -11.01 7.98 16.38
C ASN A 105 -10.56 9.00 15.33
N ASP A 106 -11.34 9.14 14.26
CA ASP A 106 -11.13 10.15 13.24
C ASP A 106 -11.91 11.43 13.57
N SER A 107 -11.20 12.52 13.87
CA SER A 107 -11.82 13.81 14.21
C SER A 107 -12.61 14.41 13.06
N THR A 108 -12.11 14.28 11.83
CA THR A 108 -12.76 14.84 10.63
C THR A 108 -14.04 14.07 10.36
N LEU A 109 -13.97 12.73 10.38
CA LEU A 109 -15.13 11.88 10.13
C LEU A 109 -16.20 12.04 11.22
N LYS A 110 -15.79 12.15 12.49
CA LYS A 110 -16.72 12.42 13.60
C LYS A 110 -17.38 13.79 13.50
N SER A 111 -16.61 14.83 13.15
CA SER A 111 -17.17 16.17 12.95
C SER A 111 -18.20 16.19 11.81
N LEU A 112 -17.95 15.44 10.74
CA LEU A 112 -18.91 15.27 9.63
C LEU A 112 -20.16 14.50 10.08
N ALA A 113 -20.00 13.44 10.86
CA ALA A 113 -21.12 12.68 11.41
C ALA A 113 -21.97 13.55 12.35
N GLU A 114 -21.35 14.29 13.26
CA GLU A 114 -22.02 15.22 14.18
C GLU A 114 -22.76 16.33 13.44
N TRP A 115 -22.17 16.87 12.37
CA TRP A 115 -22.81 17.89 11.53
C TRP A 115 -24.03 17.34 10.78
N GLN A 116 -23.93 16.14 10.21
CA GLN A 116 -25.01 15.51 9.46
C GLN A 116 -26.14 15.00 10.35
N LYS A 117 -25.84 14.59 11.59
CA LYS A 117 -26.73 14.00 12.61
C LYS A 117 -27.34 12.65 12.23
N GLU A 118 -27.98 12.54 11.07
CA GLU A 118 -28.70 11.34 10.63
C GLU A 118 -28.53 11.08 9.13
N GLY A 119 -28.58 9.81 8.73
CA GLY A 119 -28.55 9.39 7.33
C GLY A 119 -27.24 8.73 6.95
N TRP A 120 -26.94 8.70 5.64
CA TRP A 120 -25.76 8.03 5.12
C TRP A 120 -24.60 9.02 4.93
N LEU A 121 -23.44 8.70 5.50
CA LEU A 121 -22.21 9.47 5.39
C LEU A 121 -21.22 8.74 4.49
N HIS A 122 -20.67 9.45 3.51
CA HIS A 122 -19.66 8.92 2.60
C HIS A 122 -18.26 9.10 3.19
N ILE A 123 -17.46 8.02 3.16
CA ILE A 123 -16.05 8.03 3.52
C ILE A 123 -15.26 8.33 2.25
N ALA A 124 -14.64 9.50 2.22
CA ALA A 124 -13.89 10.00 1.08
C ALA A 124 -12.39 9.71 1.23
N ASP A 125 -11.75 9.55 0.10
CA ASP A 125 -10.30 9.57 -0.05
C ASP A 125 -9.74 11.00 0.17
N GLU A 126 -8.64 11.12 0.92
CA GLU A 126 -7.97 12.40 1.20
C GLU A 126 -7.18 12.96 0.01
N ARG A 127 -7.02 12.21 -1.09
CA ARG A 127 -6.31 12.69 -2.29
C ARG A 127 -7.00 13.88 -2.96
N ASN A 128 -8.32 13.97 -2.81
CA ASN A 128 -9.16 15.00 -3.43
C ASN A 128 -10.30 15.38 -2.46
N PRO A 129 -9.99 16.15 -1.41
CA PRO A 129 -10.98 16.50 -0.41
C PRO A 129 -12.08 17.37 -1.04
N PRO A 130 -13.37 16.98 -0.92
CA PRO A 130 -14.44 17.77 -1.50
C PRO A 130 -14.59 19.11 -0.76
N PRO A 131 -15.11 20.15 -1.44
CA PRO A 131 -15.52 21.37 -0.77
C PRO A 131 -16.54 21.08 0.34
N TRP A 132 -16.53 21.90 1.40
CA TRP A 132 -17.44 21.71 2.52
C TRP A 132 -18.91 21.62 2.07
N GLY A 133 -19.61 20.59 2.54
CA GLY A 133 -21.01 20.33 2.17
C GLY A 133 -21.21 19.76 0.75
N ARG A 134 -20.14 19.36 0.06
CA ARG A 134 -20.23 18.63 -1.23
C ARG A 134 -19.93 17.16 -1.06
N ILE A 135 -20.59 16.35 -1.89
CA ILE A 135 -20.34 14.91 -1.99
C ILE A 135 -19.08 14.71 -2.86
N PRO A 136 -18.17 13.79 -2.49
CA PRO A 136 -16.99 13.49 -3.30
C PRO A 136 -17.38 12.83 -4.64
N TYR A 137 -16.42 12.73 -5.56
CA TYR A 137 -16.66 11.98 -6.78
C TYR A 137 -16.82 10.48 -6.50
N PRO A 138 -17.63 9.73 -7.29
CA PRO A 138 -17.87 8.30 -7.07
C PRO A 138 -16.61 7.43 -7.03
N GLU A 139 -15.54 7.82 -7.72
CA GLU A 139 -14.24 7.15 -7.73
C GLU A 139 -13.39 7.40 -6.48
N ASP A 140 -13.69 8.47 -5.74
CA ASP A 140 -13.01 8.91 -4.51
C ASP A 140 -13.76 8.46 -3.24
N ILE A 141 -14.96 7.90 -3.38
CA ILE A 141 -15.73 7.37 -2.26
C ILE A 141 -15.30 5.93 -2.03
N ILE A 142 -14.75 5.63 -0.85
CA ILE A 142 -14.29 4.29 -0.47
C ILE A 142 -15.49 3.44 -0.03
N GLY A 143 -16.40 4.05 0.73
CA GLY A 143 -17.58 3.40 1.24
C GLY A 143 -18.52 4.38 1.94
N THR A 144 -19.66 3.88 2.38
CA THR A 144 -20.72 4.67 3.00
C THR A 144 -21.15 4.00 4.29
N VAL A 145 -21.47 4.79 5.32
CA VAL A 145 -21.87 4.31 6.65
C VAL A 145 -23.13 5.02 7.10
N LEU A 146 -23.94 4.35 7.91
CA LEU A 146 -25.12 4.96 8.51
C LEU A 146 -24.68 5.76 9.74
N VAL A 147 -25.16 6.99 9.84
CA VAL A 147 -25.02 7.87 10.98
C VAL A 147 -26.39 8.04 11.63
N ASN A 148 -26.42 7.92 12.95
CA ASN A 148 -27.61 8.18 13.76
C ASN A 148 -27.20 8.95 15.02
N ASN A 149 -27.89 10.06 15.30
CA ASN A 149 -27.57 11.00 16.37
C ASN A 149 -26.09 11.46 16.39
N GLY A 150 -25.50 11.68 15.22
CA GLY A 150 -24.11 12.09 15.07
C GLY A 150 -23.08 10.98 15.28
N VAL A 151 -23.53 9.73 15.45
CA VAL A 151 -22.67 8.57 15.72
C VAL A 151 -22.75 7.57 14.57
N ILE A 152 -21.58 7.15 14.10
CA ILE A 152 -21.42 6.11 13.07
C ILE A 152 -21.90 4.77 13.64
N GLN A 153 -22.86 4.14 12.96
CA GLN A 153 -23.43 2.88 13.39
C GLN A 153 -22.53 1.68 12.99
N PRO A 154 -22.30 0.72 13.90
CA PRO A 154 -21.50 -0.46 13.60
C PRO A 154 -22.19 -1.34 12.55
N GLU A 155 -21.42 -2.12 11.79
CA GLU A 155 -21.90 -3.07 10.77
C GLU A 155 -22.77 -2.48 9.64
N THR A 156 -22.81 -1.15 9.49
CA THR A 156 -23.56 -0.46 8.42
C THR A 156 -22.71 -0.06 7.22
N TYR A 157 -21.43 -0.43 7.22
CA TYR A 157 -20.50 -0.09 6.15
C TYR A 157 -20.89 -0.80 4.83
N GLN A 158 -21.07 0.01 3.79
CA GLN A 158 -21.31 -0.43 2.43
C GLN A 158 -20.17 0.05 1.53
N GLU A 159 -19.50 -0.89 0.86
CA GLU A 159 -18.42 -0.58 -0.07
C GLU A 159 -18.93 0.10 -1.34
N MET A 160 -18.06 0.89 -1.96
CA MET A 160 -18.37 1.55 -3.22
C MET A 160 -17.69 0.85 -4.39
N PRO A 161 -18.43 0.22 -5.32
CA PRO A 161 -17.83 -0.55 -6.41
C PRO A 161 -17.12 0.32 -7.45
N THR A 162 -17.38 1.64 -7.46
CA THR A 162 -16.74 2.59 -8.38
C THR A 162 -15.41 3.14 -7.86
N HIS A 163 -15.04 2.84 -6.62
CA HIS A 163 -13.79 3.30 -6.02
C HIS A 163 -12.58 2.78 -6.79
N ARG A 164 -11.61 3.65 -7.08
CA ARG A 164 -10.35 3.30 -7.75
C ARG A 164 -9.16 3.62 -6.85
N LEU A 165 -8.22 2.68 -6.77
CA LEU A 165 -7.01 2.86 -5.98
C LEU A 165 -6.07 3.88 -6.61
N VAL A 166 -6.10 4.05 -7.93
CA VAL A 166 -5.31 5.05 -8.65
C VAL A 166 -6.19 5.84 -9.61
N THR A 167 -6.14 7.17 -9.49
CA THR A 167 -6.82 8.11 -10.40
C THR A 167 -5.82 9.11 -10.98
N SER A 168 -6.31 10.12 -11.71
CA SER A 168 -5.48 11.24 -12.20
C SER A 168 -4.79 12.01 -11.07
N ASN A 169 -5.34 11.95 -9.85
CA ASN A 169 -4.80 12.63 -8.66
C ASN A 169 -3.74 11.78 -7.93
N GLY A 170 -3.44 10.59 -8.43
CA GLY A 170 -2.45 9.66 -7.87
C GLY A 170 -3.09 8.48 -7.16
N ILE A 171 -2.31 7.87 -6.25
CA ILE A 171 -2.77 6.75 -5.42
C ILE A 171 -3.74 7.24 -4.33
N PHE A 172 -4.66 6.37 -3.93
CA PHE A 172 -5.61 6.61 -2.87
C PHE A 172 -4.93 6.94 -1.54
N GLN A 173 -5.56 7.83 -0.77
CA GLN A 173 -5.11 8.30 0.52
C GLN A 173 -6.22 8.15 1.55
N LEU A 174 -5.86 7.54 2.67
CA LEU A 174 -6.76 7.41 3.80
C LEU A 174 -6.31 8.35 4.90
N SER A 175 -7.29 8.82 5.68
CA SER A 175 -7.01 9.55 6.91
C SER A 175 -6.06 8.78 7.81
N GLU A 176 -5.20 9.52 8.50
CA GLU A 176 -4.20 8.95 9.41
C GLU A 176 -4.74 7.79 10.26
N PRO A 177 -5.88 7.93 10.99
CA PRO A 177 -6.34 6.88 11.88
C PRO A 177 -6.93 5.68 11.12
N LEU A 178 -7.55 5.87 9.94
CA LEU A 178 -8.03 4.77 9.10
C LEU A 178 -6.86 3.99 8.49
N ARG A 179 -5.84 4.71 8.03
CA ARG A 179 -4.62 4.12 7.49
C ARG A 179 -3.88 3.30 8.54
N GLN A 180 -3.72 3.83 9.76
CA GLN A 180 -3.12 3.10 10.88
C GLN A 180 -3.89 1.83 11.20
N CYS A 181 -5.22 1.87 11.18
CA CYS A 181 -6.05 0.69 11.39
C CYS A 181 -5.75 -0.44 10.38
N ILE A 182 -5.57 -0.10 9.10
CA ILE A 182 -5.20 -1.07 8.05
C ILE A 182 -3.78 -1.59 8.23
N ILE A 183 -2.83 -0.72 8.57
CA ILE A 183 -1.44 -1.12 8.85
C ILE A 183 -1.41 -2.10 10.02
N ASP A 184 -2.12 -1.80 11.11
CA ASP A 184 -2.20 -2.67 12.28
C ASP A 184 -2.85 -4.01 11.96
N ALA A 185 -3.92 -4.01 11.17
CA ALA A 185 -4.55 -5.24 10.68
C ALA A 185 -3.58 -6.08 9.82
N SER A 186 -2.81 -5.41 8.95
CA SER A 186 -1.80 -6.06 8.10
C SER A 186 -0.68 -6.68 8.95
N LYS A 187 -0.16 -5.95 9.95
CA LYS A 187 0.85 -6.46 10.89
C LYS A 187 0.35 -7.62 11.73
N LYS A 188 -0.94 -7.65 12.09
CA LYS A 188 -1.54 -8.79 12.80
C LYS A 188 -1.57 -10.04 11.93
N LEU A 189 -1.94 -9.92 10.65
CA LEU A 189 -1.94 -11.05 9.71
C LEU A 189 -0.54 -11.62 9.44
N VAL A 190 0.48 -10.77 9.43
CA VAL A 190 1.88 -11.19 9.21
C VAL A 190 2.47 -11.91 10.42
N LYS A 191 2.03 -11.56 11.64
CA LYS A 191 2.49 -12.18 12.90
C LYS A 191 1.80 -13.50 13.23
N GLN A 192 0.67 -13.79 12.58
CA GLN A 192 -0.09 -15.03 12.73
C GLN A 192 0.56 -16.15 11.92
#